data_AF-A0A561SY31-F1
#
_entry.id   AF-A0A561SY31-F1
#
_cell.length_a   1.000
_cell.length_b   1.000
_cell.length_c   1.000
_cell.angle_alpha   90.00
_cell.angle_beta   90.00
_cell.angle_gamma   90.00
#
_symmetry.space_group_name_H-M   'P 1'
#
loop_
_entity.id
_entity.type
_entity.pdbx_description
1 polymer ?
#
loop_
_entity_poly.entity_id
_entity_poly.type
_entity_poly.pdbx_seq_one_letter_code
_entity_poly.pdbx_strand_id
1 'polypeptide(L)'
;MHVVFVCTGNICRSPIAEKVFVHELEQAGLADAVHVSSAGTGNWHVGSPADERAAAVLLAAGYQAEHIARQVDAEQLGADLIVALDRSHERALRTLVPEPDRVRLLRSFDPDAPPGAEVPDPYYGDDGGFTTVLGMIKAAMPGMVEWVRENR
;
A
#
# COMPACT_ATOMS: atom_id res chain seq x y z
N MET A 1 9.39 13.73 0.48
CA MET A 1 7.98 13.31 0.58
C MET A 1 7.91 11.92 1.20
N HIS A 2 6.86 11.60 1.96
CA HIS A 2 6.61 10.28 2.57
C HIS A 2 5.23 9.75 2.19
N VAL A 3 5.21 8.54 1.62
CA VAL A 3 3.98 7.79 1.30
C VAL A 3 3.96 6.51 2.15
N VAL A 4 2.82 6.23 2.80
CA VAL A 4 2.63 4.99 3.56
C VAL A 4 1.41 4.20 3.09
N PHE A 5 1.58 2.89 2.89
CA PHE A 5 0.47 1.99 2.59
C PHE A 5 -0.04 1.30 3.85
N VAL A 6 -1.36 1.26 4.07
CA VAL A 6 -1.95 0.73 5.29
C VAL A 6 -3.03 -0.31 5.03
N CYS A 7 -2.83 -1.51 5.57
CA CYS A 7 -3.84 -2.57 5.63
C CYS A 7 -4.03 -3.07 7.07
N THR A 8 -4.64 -4.24 7.28
CA THR A 8 -4.97 -4.72 8.62
C THR A 8 -3.73 -5.24 9.36
N GLY A 9 -3.08 -6.28 8.81
CA GLY A 9 -1.97 -6.97 9.48
C GLY A 9 -0.57 -6.62 8.96
N ASN A 10 -0.46 -5.78 7.93
CA ASN A 10 0.80 -5.43 7.26
C ASN A 10 1.64 -6.64 6.80
N ILE A 11 0.99 -7.71 6.35
CA ILE A 11 1.66 -8.91 5.82
C ILE A 11 1.25 -9.26 4.38
N CYS A 12 0.12 -8.76 3.88
CA CYS A 12 -0.37 -9.09 2.53
C CYS A 12 -0.43 -7.85 1.63
N ARG A 13 -1.50 -7.04 1.76
CA ARG A 13 -1.84 -5.98 0.80
C ARG A 13 -0.87 -4.80 0.83
N SER A 14 -0.60 -4.23 2.01
CA SER A 14 0.27 -3.05 2.11
C SER A 14 1.75 -3.31 1.81
N PRO A 15 2.35 -4.48 2.15
CA PRO A 15 3.70 -4.82 1.69
C PRO A 15 3.78 -4.97 0.17
N ILE A 16 2.79 -5.60 -0.47
CA ILE A 16 2.75 -5.68 -1.94
C ILE A 16 2.72 -4.27 -2.55
N ALA A 17 1.86 -3.39 -2.04
CA ALA A 17 1.76 -2.02 -2.55
C ALA A 17 3.06 -1.22 -2.37
N GLU A 18 3.73 -1.37 -1.22
CA GLU A 18 5.04 -0.76 -0.97
C GLU A 18 6.07 -1.19 -2.02
N LYS A 19 6.26 -2.50 -2.23
CA LYS A 19 7.30 -3.02 -3.13
C LYS A 19 7.05 -2.68 -4.59
N VAL A 20 5.79 -2.75 -5.01
CA VAL A 20 5.40 -2.34 -6.36
C VAL A 20 5.65 -0.84 -6.53
N PHE A 21 5.24 -0.01 -5.58
CA PHE A 21 5.40 1.44 -5.73
C PHE A 21 6.86 1.90 -5.71
N VAL A 22 7.70 1.32 -4.84
CA VAL A 22 9.15 1.57 -4.85
C VAL A 22 9.73 1.28 -6.23
N HIS A 23 9.40 0.12 -6.81
CA HIS A 23 9.87 -0.23 -8.15
C HIS A 23 9.41 0.77 -9.22
N GLU A 24 8.15 1.20 -9.19
CA GLU A 24 7.61 2.17 -10.16
C GLU A 24 8.27 3.55 -10.02
N LEU A 25 8.61 3.96 -8.80
CA LEU A 25 9.38 5.18 -8.55
C LEU A 25 10.81 5.08 -9.08
N GLU A 26 11.46 3.93 -8.96
CA GLU A 26 12.77 3.68 -9.57
C GLU A 26 12.71 3.81 -11.09
N GLN A 27 11.72 3.17 -11.74
CA GLN A 27 11.52 3.27 -13.19
C GLN A 27 11.22 4.71 -13.64
N ALA A 28 10.54 5.49 -12.79
CA ALA A 28 10.22 6.88 -13.06
C ALA A 28 11.34 7.88 -12.70
N GLY A 29 12.47 7.42 -12.14
CA GLY A 29 13.56 8.30 -11.69
C GLY A 29 13.19 9.17 -10.48
N LEU A 30 12.30 8.68 -9.61
CA LEU A 30 11.75 9.38 -8.44
C LEU A 30 12.13 8.72 -7.10
N ALA A 31 12.95 7.66 -7.11
CA ALA A 31 13.31 6.90 -5.91
C ALA A 31 13.88 7.77 -4.77
N ASP A 32 14.71 8.76 -5.09
CA ASP A 32 15.34 9.62 -4.08
C ASP A 32 14.40 10.71 -3.53
N ALA A 33 13.23 10.94 -4.15
CA ALA A 33 12.31 12.01 -3.77
C ALA A 33 11.27 11.55 -2.73
N VAL A 34 11.03 10.25 -2.65
CA VAL A 34 9.91 9.67 -1.90
C VAL A 34 10.41 8.55 -0.98
N HIS A 35 10.25 8.76 0.32
CA HIS A 35 10.32 7.68 1.28
C HIS A 35 9.00 6.89 1.23
N VAL A 36 9.09 5.57 1.01
CA VAL A 36 7.93 4.68 0.96
C VAL A 36 7.98 3.69 2.11
N SER A 37 6.85 3.47 2.76
CA SER A 37 6.72 2.50 3.85
C SER A 37 5.35 1.83 3.85
N SER A 38 5.18 0.80 4.67
CA SER A 38 3.87 0.21 4.93
C SER A 38 3.68 -0.10 6.41
N ALA A 39 2.42 -0.15 6.83
CA ALA A 39 2.02 -0.46 8.20
C ALA A 39 0.64 -1.12 8.27
N GLY A 40 0.28 -1.55 9.49
CA GLY A 40 -0.95 -2.26 9.82
C GLY A 40 -1.78 -1.49 10.83
N THR A 41 -3.10 -1.48 10.70
CA THR A 41 -3.97 -0.95 11.77
C THR A 41 -3.94 -1.83 13.02
N GLY A 42 -3.72 -3.14 12.83
CA GLY A 42 -3.51 -4.12 13.89
C GLY A 42 -2.05 -4.38 14.22
N ASN A 43 -1.81 -5.05 15.36
CA ASN A 43 -0.48 -5.40 15.83
C ASN A 43 -0.18 -6.92 15.87
N TRP A 44 -1.10 -7.77 15.41
CA TRP A 44 -0.97 -9.23 15.50
C TRP A 44 0.27 -9.82 14.84
N HIS A 45 0.80 -9.15 13.82
CA HIS A 45 1.93 -9.64 13.03
C HIS A 45 3.18 -8.77 13.15
N VAL A 46 3.25 -7.83 14.11
CA VAL A 46 4.44 -6.97 14.27
C VAL A 46 5.71 -7.82 14.39
N GLY A 47 6.73 -7.49 13.61
CA GLY A 47 8.00 -8.23 13.53
C GLY A 47 7.97 -9.45 12.59
N SER A 48 6.82 -9.81 12.02
CA SER A 48 6.71 -10.92 11.08
C SER A 48 7.14 -10.51 9.67
N PRO A 49 7.62 -11.45 8.83
CA PRO A 49 7.79 -11.19 7.41
C PRO A 49 6.43 -11.00 6.71
N ALA A 50 6.46 -10.61 5.43
CA ALA A 50 5.27 -10.71 4.59
C ALA A 50 4.75 -12.15 4.54
N ASP A 51 3.44 -12.31 4.30
CA ASP A 51 2.81 -13.60 4.04
C ASP A 51 3.54 -14.28 2.87
N GLU A 52 3.84 -15.58 3.01
CA GLU A 52 4.62 -16.32 2.02
C GLU A 52 3.99 -16.27 0.62
N ARG A 53 2.66 -16.20 0.53
CA ARG A 53 1.93 -16.07 -0.74
C ARG A 53 2.07 -14.67 -1.33
N ALA A 54 2.11 -13.63 -0.49
CA ALA A 54 2.42 -12.26 -0.93
C ALA A 54 3.85 -12.15 -1.45
N ALA A 55 4.80 -12.74 -0.74
CA ALA A 55 6.20 -12.81 -1.17
C ALA A 55 6.33 -13.57 -2.49
N ALA A 56 5.64 -14.71 -2.63
CA ALA A 56 5.68 -15.51 -3.85
C ALA A 56 5.18 -14.74 -5.08
N VAL A 57 4.07 -14.00 -4.99
CA VAL A 57 3.56 -13.22 -6.13
C VAL A 57 4.45 -12.02 -6.48
N LEU A 58 5.08 -11.39 -5.47
CA LEU A 58 6.05 -10.32 -5.70
C LEU A 58 7.27 -10.84 -6.47
N LEU A 59 7.88 -11.91 -5.96
CA LEU A 59 9.07 -12.52 -6.57
C LEU A 59 8.76 -13.04 -7.98
N ALA A 60 7.61 -13.70 -8.18
CA ALA A 60 7.19 -14.19 -9.49
C ALA A 60 6.99 -13.06 -10.52
N ALA A 61 6.66 -11.86 -10.06
CA ALA A 61 6.51 -10.67 -10.91
C ALA A 61 7.77 -9.79 -11.00
N GLY A 62 8.89 -10.22 -10.40
CA GLY A 62 10.18 -9.51 -10.49
C GLY A 62 10.40 -8.42 -9.43
N TYR A 63 9.57 -8.37 -8.39
CA TYR A 63 9.72 -7.43 -7.27
C TYR A 63 10.48 -8.06 -6.11
N GLN A 64 11.03 -7.21 -5.24
CA GLN A 64 11.54 -7.60 -3.93
C GLN A 64 10.40 -8.03 -2.98
N ALA A 65 10.72 -8.80 -1.95
CA ALA A 65 9.74 -9.34 -1.00
C ALA A 65 10.16 -9.18 0.47
N GLU A 66 11.35 -8.62 0.72
CA GLU A 66 11.86 -8.37 2.06
C GLU A 66 10.99 -7.35 2.79
N HIS A 67 10.40 -7.78 3.90
CA HIS A 67 9.45 -6.98 4.65
C HIS A 67 9.48 -7.37 6.13
N ILE A 68 9.20 -6.40 7.00
CA ILE A 68 8.96 -6.64 8.42
C ILE A 68 7.73 -5.83 8.81
N ALA A 69 6.69 -6.55 9.23
CA ALA A 69 5.41 -5.97 9.58
C ALA A 69 5.51 -5.07 10.81
N ARG A 70 4.78 -3.95 10.77
CA ARG A 70 4.68 -2.97 11.85
C ARG A 70 3.24 -2.48 12.00
N GLN A 71 2.93 -1.97 13.19
CA GLN A 71 1.67 -1.25 13.41
C GLN A 71 1.86 0.22 13.03
N VAL A 72 0.79 0.87 12.56
CA VAL A 72 0.75 2.32 12.35
C VAL A 72 1.08 3.04 13.66
N ASP A 73 2.05 3.95 13.61
CA ASP A 73 2.43 4.82 14.72
C ASP A 73 2.42 6.31 14.30
N ALA A 74 2.98 7.17 15.16
CA ALA A 74 3.05 8.62 14.90
C ALA A 74 3.89 8.98 13.67
N GLU A 75 4.89 8.18 13.30
CA GLU A 75 5.70 8.41 12.10
C GLU A 75 4.86 8.15 10.84
N GLN A 76 4.15 7.02 10.78
CA GLN A 76 3.28 6.72 9.63
C GLN A 76 2.07 7.66 9.56
N LEU A 77 1.50 8.04 10.71
CA LEU A 77 0.50 9.09 10.76
C LEU A 77 1.06 10.46 10.42
N GLY A 78 2.38 10.65 10.36
CA GLY A 78 3.03 11.89 9.92
C GLY A 78 3.15 12.04 8.41
N ALA A 79 2.89 10.97 7.64
CA ALA A 79 3.14 10.92 6.19
C ALA A 79 2.38 11.99 5.39
N ASP A 80 2.97 12.41 4.26
CA ASP A 80 2.34 13.35 3.31
C ASP A 80 1.14 12.70 2.61
N LEU A 81 1.18 11.38 2.40
CA LEU A 81 0.08 10.59 1.87
C LEU A 81 -0.04 9.25 2.61
N ILE A 82 -1.25 8.95 3.07
CA ILE A 82 -1.60 7.68 3.73
C ILE A 82 -2.57 6.94 2.81
N VAL A 83 -2.11 5.82 2.27
CA VAL A 83 -2.83 5.03 1.27
C VAL A 83 -3.49 3.83 1.92
N ALA A 84 -4.81 3.91 2.10
CA ALA A 84 -5.63 2.86 2.67
C ALA A 84 -5.97 1.79 1.62
N LEU A 85 -5.87 0.51 2.00
CA LEU A 85 -6.18 -0.60 1.09
C LEU A 85 -7.68 -0.93 1.02
N ASP A 86 -8.47 -0.51 2.01
CA ASP A 86 -9.93 -0.62 2.00
C ASP A 86 -10.58 0.49 2.86
N ARG A 87 -11.90 0.61 2.81
CA ARG A 87 -12.66 1.68 3.50
C ARG A 87 -12.64 1.54 5.01
N SER A 88 -12.39 0.35 5.55
CA SER A 88 -12.24 0.17 6.99
C SER A 88 -10.94 0.82 7.46
N HIS A 89 -9.84 0.64 6.73
CA HIS A 89 -8.57 1.32 6.98
C HIS A 89 -8.71 2.83 6.81
N GLU A 90 -9.31 3.28 5.70
CA GLU A 90 -9.52 4.70 5.42
C GLU A 90 -10.29 5.37 6.55
N ARG A 91 -11.43 4.79 6.96
CA ARG A 91 -12.25 5.33 8.04
C ARG A 91 -11.49 5.41 9.36
N ALA A 92 -10.75 4.37 9.71
CA ALA A 92 -9.94 4.35 10.92
C ALA A 92 -8.86 5.44 10.89
N LEU A 93 -8.09 5.52 9.79
CA LEU A 93 -6.98 6.45 9.65
C LEU A 93 -7.43 7.92 9.59
N ARG A 94 -8.55 8.20 8.91
CA ARG A 94 -9.12 9.56 8.85
C ARG A 94 -9.46 10.14 10.23
N THR A 95 -9.75 9.29 11.22
CA THR A 95 -9.99 9.73 12.60
C THR A 95 -8.72 9.98 13.41
N LEU A 96 -7.56 9.57 12.90
CA LEU A 96 -6.27 9.62 13.60
C LEU A 96 -5.36 10.74 13.09
N VAL A 97 -5.77 11.48 12.06
CA VAL A 97 -4.97 12.55 11.45
C VAL A 97 -5.70 13.90 11.50
N PRO A 98 -4.97 15.02 11.61
CA PRO A 98 -5.56 16.35 11.60
C PRO A 98 -6.13 16.74 10.22
N GLU A 99 -5.54 16.22 9.15
CA GLU A 99 -5.94 16.48 7.75
C GLU A 99 -6.42 15.18 7.11
N PRO A 100 -7.74 14.88 7.16
CA PRO A 100 -8.27 13.61 6.65
C PRO A 100 -8.07 13.39 5.15
N ASP A 101 -7.88 14.45 4.36
CA ASP A 101 -7.82 14.36 2.90
C ASP A 101 -6.49 13.78 2.38
N ARG A 102 -5.46 13.72 3.23
CA ARG A 102 -4.24 12.95 2.91
C ARG A 102 -4.41 11.44 3.09
N VAL A 103 -5.55 10.98 3.63
CA VAL A 103 -5.90 9.56 3.67
C VAL A 103 -6.77 9.25 2.46
N ARG A 104 -6.25 8.40 1.57
CA ARG A 104 -6.92 8.04 0.31
C ARG A 104 -6.91 6.53 0.09
N LEU A 105 -7.96 6.00 -0.52
CA LEU A 105 -7.96 4.62 -0.99
C LEU A 105 -6.94 4.43 -2.12
N LEU A 106 -6.22 3.30 -2.13
CA LEU A 106 -5.28 2.97 -3.19
C LEU A 106 -5.95 3.02 -4.57
N ARG A 107 -7.12 2.41 -4.69
CA ARG A 107 -7.84 2.35 -5.97
C ARG A 107 -8.45 3.68 -6.38
N SER A 108 -8.32 4.75 -5.59
CA SER A 108 -8.62 6.11 -6.07
C SER A 108 -7.57 6.65 -7.05
N PHE A 109 -6.44 5.95 -7.20
CA PHE A 109 -5.38 6.24 -8.18
C PHE A 109 -5.44 5.33 -9.41
N ASP A 110 -6.36 4.37 -9.43
CA ASP A 110 -6.64 3.50 -10.59
C ASP A 110 -7.67 4.23 -11.48
N PRO A 111 -7.32 4.64 -12.71
CA PRO A 111 -8.21 5.41 -13.58
C PRO A 111 -9.45 4.63 -14.04
N ASP A 112 -9.39 3.29 -13.99
CA ASP A 112 -10.48 2.40 -14.40
C ASP A 112 -11.31 1.91 -13.20
N ALA A 113 -10.94 2.27 -11.97
CA ALA A 113 -11.67 1.89 -10.77
C ALA A 113 -12.91 2.77 -10.53
N PRO A 114 -14.03 2.18 -10.10
CA PRO A 114 -15.17 2.98 -9.64
C PRO A 114 -14.82 3.74 -8.35
N PRO A 115 -15.49 4.88 -8.07
CA PRO A 115 -15.32 5.60 -6.82
C PRO A 115 -15.51 4.71 -5.60
N GLY A 116 -14.57 4.79 -4.65
CA GLY A 116 -14.62 4.02 -3.41
C GLY A 116 -14.27 2.53 -3.57
N ALA A 117 -13.65 2.13 -4.68
CA ALA A 117 -13.14 0.77 -4.87
C ALA A 117 -12.10 0.39 -3.82
N GLU A 118 -12.11 -0.88 -3.41
CA GLU A 118 -11.24 -1.44 -2.37
C GLU A 118 -10.31 -2.50 -2.97
N VAL A 119 -9.22 -2.79 -2.26
CA VAL A 119 -8.39 -3.98 -2.50
C VAL A 119 -8.85 -5.06 -1.51
N PRO A 120 -9.50 -6.14 -1.99
CA PRO A 120 -10.04 -7.19 -1.13
C PRO A 120 -8.91 -7.91 -0.39
N ASP A 121 -9.21 -8.42 0.81
CA ASP A 121 -8.23 -9.20 1.57
C ASP A 121 -8.03 -10.59 0.92
N PRO A 122 -6.83 -10.92 0.43
CA PRO A 122 -6.57 -12.22 -0.19
C PRO A 122 -6.35 -13.33 0.85
N TYR A 123 -6.21 -13.00 2.14
CA TYR A 123 -5.69 -13.93 3.15
C TYR A 123 -6.54 -15.21 3.32
N TYR A 124 -7.87 -15.07 3.21
CA TYR A 124 -8.84 -16.17 3.28
C TYR A 124 -9.36 -16.62 1.90
N GLY A 125 -8.77 -16.11 0.82
CA GLY A 125 -9.17 -16.40 -0.55
C GLY A 125 -8.58 -17.70 -1.09
N ASP A 126 -8.93 -17.98 -2.34
CA ASP A 126 -8.31 -19.06 -3.13
C ASP A 126 -6.89 -18.68 -3.60
N ASP A 127 -6.21 -19.63 -4.25
CA ASP A 127 -4.84 -19.46 -4.74
C ASP A 127 -4.68 -18.28 -5.73
N GLY A 128 -5.78 -17.78 -6.32
CA GLY A 128 -5.77 -16.66 -7.26
C GLY A 128 -5.81 -15.27 -6.61
N GLY A 129 -6.25 -15.18 -5.35
CA GLY A 129 -6.51 -13.90 -4.67
C GLY A 129 -5.31 -12.96 -4.62
N PHE A 130 -4.11 -13.49 -4.37
CA PHE A 130 -2.88 -12.69 -4.31
C PHE A 130 -2.48 -12.10 -5.67
N THR A 131 -2.64 -12.87 -6.76
CA THR A 131 -2.38 -12.40 -8.13
C THR A 131 -3.38 -11.31 -8.53
N THR A 132 -4.66 -11.48 -8.18
CA THR A 132 -5.68 -10.45 -8.40
C THR A 132 -5.36 -9.16 -7.64
N VAL A 133 -4.96 -9.26 -6.36
CA VAL A 133 -4.54 -8.12 -5.55
C VAL A 133 -3.33 -7.41 -6.16
N LEU A 134 -2.30 -8.15 -6.59
CA LEU A 134 -1.15 -7.57 -7.27
C LEU A 134 -1.58 -6.81 -8.54
N GLY A 135 -2.48 -7.37 -9.34
CA GLY A 135 -3.03 -6.70 -10.52
C GLY A 135 -3.74 -5.38 -10.20
N MET A 136 -4.59 -5.36 -9.16
CA MET A 136 -5.26 -4.14 -8.71
C MET A 136 -4.29 -3.09 -8.18
N ILE A 137 -3.25 -3.51 -7.46
CA ILE A 137 -2.20 -2.62 -6.97
C ILE A 137 -1.46 -1.99 -8.16
N LYS A 138 -1.03 -2.79 -9.13
CA LYS A 138 -0.35 -2.30 -10.34
C LYS A 138 -1.19 -1.31 -11.14
N ALA A 139 -2.50 -1.55 -11.25
CA ALA A 139 -3.42 -0.65 -11.95
C ALA A 139 -3.48 0.76 -11.32
N ALA A 140 -3.24 0.89 -10.01
CA ALA A 140 -3.22 2.17 -9.32
C ALA A 140 -1.88 2.94 -9.44
N MET A 141 -0.79 2.27 -9.81
CA MET A 141 0.56 2.86 -9.79
C MET A 141 0.73 4.06 -10.73
N PRO A 142 0.20 4.07 -11.98
CA PRO A 142 0.32 5.23 -12.85
C PRO A 142 -0.23 6.51 -12.22
N GLY A 143 -1.41 6.43 -11.58
CA GLY A 143 -2.01 7.57 -10.89
C GLY A 143 -1.23 7.98 -9.62
N MET A 144 -0.61 7.03 -8.92
CA MET A 144 0.24 7.36 -7.78
C MET A 144 1.53 8.07 -8.19
N VAL A 145 2.20 7.60 -9.25
CA VAL A 145 3.41 8.24 -9.79
C VAL A 145 3.08 9.67 -10.24
N GLU A 146 1.95 9.87 -10.91
CA GLU A 146 1.53 11.21 -11.32
C GLU A 146 1.23 12.11 -10.12
N TRP A 147 0.52 11.60 -9.11
CA TRP A 147 0.28 12.35 -7.88
C TRP A 147 1.59 12.81 -7.21
N VAL A 148 2.61 11.95 -7.17
CA VAL A 148 3.94 12.33 -6.64
C VAL A 148 4.55 13.47 -7.45
N ARG A 149 4.45 13.45 -8.79
CA ARG A 149 5.01 14.51 -9.64
C ARG A 149 4.35 15.86 -9.39
N GLU A 150 3.05 15.88 -9.15
CA GLU A 150 2.27 17.09 -8.91
C GLU A 150 2.47 17.69 -7.51
N ASN A 151 2.89 16.87 -6.53
CA ASN A 151 2.92 17.26 -5.11
C ASN A 151 4.34 17.33 -4.51
N ARG A 152 5.40 17.21 -5.33
CA ARG A 152 6.79 17.31 -4.86
C ARG A 152 7.31 18.75 -4.82
#